data_AF-A0A5C8HUK5-F1
#
_entry.id   AF-A0A5C8HUK5-F1
#
_cell.length_a   1.000
_cell.length_b   1.000
_cell.length_c   1.000
_cell.angle_alpha   90.00
_cell.angle_beta   90.00
_cell.angle_gamma   90.00
#
_symmetry.space_group_name_H-M   'P 1'
#
loop_
_entity.id
_entity.type
_entity.pdbx_description
1 polymer ?
#
loop_
_entity_poly.entity_id
_entity_poly.type
_entity_poly.pdbx_seq_one_letter_code
_entity_poly.pdbx_strand_id
1 'polypeptide(L)'
;MVFIRDTELSLRAATALVNTLPETDFEGVDHLADQSDLAAFLTEFPYTGSMRRDAEELAALRGIRPRLHALWQADRAGAVPLVNAMLRDGRALPQLVIHDSYDWHIHATDEGAPLATRILVEAAMAFVDVIRSDMYDRVRVCDADDCRSVYVDYSKNGSKRYCDTGNCGNRMNVNAYRRRKARESA
;
A
#
# COMPACT_ATOMS: atom_id res chain seq x y z
N MET A 1 -9.61 -15.80 -3.03
CA MET A 1 -8.38 -15.22 -2.47
C MET A 1 -7.48 -14.92 -3.65
N VAL A 2 -7.15 -13.65 -3.91
CA VAL A 2 -6.42 -13.24 -5.13
C VAL A 2 -4.92 -13.42 -4.95
N PHE A 3 -4.41 -13.20 -3.74
CA PHE A 3 -3.02 -13.38 -3.35
C PHE A 3 -2.93 -14.21 -2.07
N ILE A 4 -1.78 -14.86 -1.83
CA ILE A 4 -1.52 -15.52 -0.55
C ILE A 4 -1.50 -14.48 0.60
N ARG A 5 -1.71 -14.96 1.84
CA ARG A 5 -2.03 -14.10 2.98
C ARG A 5 -0.96 -13.04 3.26
N ASP A 6 0.31 -13.41 3.22
CA ASP A 6 1.46 -12.51 3.41
C ASP A 6 1.55 -11.46 2.30
N THR A 7 1.45 -11.86 1.02
CA THR A 7 1.37 -10.91 -0.11
C THR A 7 0.22 -9.91 0.08
N GLU A 8 -0.97 -10.37 0.46
CA GLU A 8 -2.12 -9.48 0.70
C GLU A 8 -1.87 -8.50 1.85
N LEU A 9 -1.29 -8.96 2.96
CA LEU A 9 -0.96 -8.10 4.11
C LEU A 9 0.06 -7.02 3.73
N SER A 10 1.14 -7.39 3.04
CA SER A 10 2.17 -6.44 2.59
C SER A 10 1.61 -5.42 1.59
N LEU A 11 0.74 -5.85 0.66
CA LEU A 11 0.07 -4.92 -0.27
C LEU A 11 -0.87 -3.95 0.44
N ARG A 12 -1.61 -4.41 1.46
CA ARG A 12 -2.48 -3.55 2.27
C ARG A 12 -1.67 -2.53 3.06
N ALA A 13 -0.59 -2.96 3.71
CA ALA A 13 0.29 -2.05 4.45
C ALA A 13 0.95 -1.02 3.52
N ALA A 14 1.44 -1.43 2.35
CA ALA A 14 2.00 -0.53 1.36
C ALA A 14 0.96 0.49 0.84
N THR A 15 -0.27 0.02 0.56
CA THR A 15 -1.39 0.88 0.14
C THR A 15 -1.71 1.93 1.21
N ALA A 16 -1.85 1.49 2.47
CA ALA A 16 -2.14 2.38 3.59
C ALA A 16 -1.03 3.41 3.78
N LEU A 17 0.24 2.97 3.74
CA LEU A 17 1.40 3.83 3.87
C LEU A 17 1.50 4.86 2.73
N VAL A 18 1.24 4.47 1.48
CA VAL A 18 1.18 5.40 0.34
C VAL A 18 0.05 6.41 0.52
N ASN A 19 -1.12 5.97 1.00
CA ASN A 19 -2.26 6.86 1.23
C ASN A 19 -2.07 7.85 2.40
N THR A 20 -0.95 7.79 3.12
CA THR A 20 -0.57 8.86 4.07
C THR A 20 0.10 10.06 3.39
N LEU A 21 0.47 9.93 2.11
CA LEU A 21 1.12 11.01 1.37
C LEU A 21 0.15 12.17 1.11
N PRO A 22 0.61 13.43 1.27
CA PRO A 22 -0.13 14.63 0.85
C PRO A 22 -0.68 14.56 -0.56
N GLU A 23 0.07 13.96 -1.49
CA GLU A 23 -0.29 13.85 -2.90
C GLU A 23 -1.54 12.98 -3.12
N THR A 24 -1.79 12.04 -2.22
CA THR A 24 -2.94 11.11 -2.29
C THR A 24 -4.16 11.61 -1.51
N ASP A 25 -3.95 12.59 -0.63
CA ASP A 25 -4.97 13.23 0.18
C ASP A 25 -5.71 14.34 -0.59
N PHE A 26 -6.95 14.59 -0.19
CA PHE A 26 -7.78 15.63 -0.84
C PHE A 26 -7.36 17.05 -0.42
N GLU A 27 -6.99 17.23 0.86
CA GLU A 27 -6.60 18.51 1.45
C GLU A 27 -5.08 18.73 1.45
N GLY A 28 -4.30 17.74 1.00
CA GLY A 28 -2.85 17.79 0.96
C GLY A 28 -2.20 17.56 2.32
N VAL A 29 -2.90 16.88 3.24
CA VAL A 29 -2.41 16.59 4.59
C VAL A 29 -1.48 15.39 4.56
N ASP A 30 -0.34 15.49 5.27
CA ASP A 30 0.53 14.34 5.53
C ASP A 30 -0.01 13.58 6.75
N HIS A 31 -0.55 12.38 6.54
CA HIS A 31 -1.11 11.54 7.62
C HIS A 31 -0.06 10.62 8.27
N LEU A 32 1.23 10.91 8.07
CA LEU A 32 2.37 10.32 8.79
C LEU A 32 3.31 11.44 9.22
N ALA A 33 2.76 12.46 9.88
CA ALA A 33 3.45 13.67 10.24
C ALA A 33 4.32 13.49 11.48
N ASP A 34 3.85 12.72 12.46
CA ASP A 34 4.50 12.55 13.76
C ASP A 34 4.52 11.10 14.29
N GLN A 35 5.02 10.93 15.52
CA GLN A 35 5.17 9.61 16.14
C GLN A 35 3.86 8.95 16.52
N SER A 36 2.80 9.73 16.75
CA SER A 36 1.47 9.21 17.01
C SER A 36 0.91 8.55 15.75
N ASP A 37 1.12 9.17 14.60
CA ASP A 37 0.73 8.61 13.30
C ASP A 37 1.50 7.32 13.01
N LEU A 38 2.82 7.29 13.27
CA LEU A 38 3.63 6.09 13.14
C LEU A 38 3.13 4.98 14.07
N ALA A 39 2.81 5.30 15.33
CA ALA A 39 2.28 4.35 16.29
C ALA A 39 0.90 3.81 15.86
N ALA A 40 0.04 4.66 15.29
CA ALA A 40 -1.24 4.25 14.74
C ALA A 40 -1.05 3.28 13.55
N PHE A 41 -0.18 3.62 12.61
CA PHE A 41 0.17 2.76 11.48
C PHE A 41 0.69 1.39 11.94
N LEU A 42 1.60 1.35 12.92
CA LEU A 42 2.16 0.10 13.45
C LEU A 42 1.18 -0.70 14.31
N THR A 43 0.11 -0.07 14.80
CA THR A 43 -0.97 -0.78 15.49
C THR A 43 -1.87 -1.49 14.48
N GLU A 44 -2.16 -0.85 13.35
CA GLU A 44 -2.94 -1.45 12.26
C GLU A 44 -2.15 -2.50 11.47
N PHE A 45 -0.87 -2.22 11.21
CA PHE A 45 0.06 -3.07 10.47
C PHE A 45 1.27 -3.42 11.35
N PRO A 46 1.17 -4.47 12.17
CA PRO A 46 2.26 -4.85 13.06
C PRO A 46 3.45 -5.42 12.30
N TYR A 47 4.65 -4.98 12.65
CA TYR A 47 5.93 -5.51 12.18
C TYR A 47 6.73 -6.06 13.36
N THR A 48 7.48 -7.14 13.12
CA THR A 48 8.41 -7.76 14.09
C THR A 48 9.81 -7.17 13.97
N GLY A 49 10.76 -7.62 14.80
CA GLY A 49 12.17 -7.18 14.80
C GLY A 49 12.40 -5.75 15.34
N SER A 50 13.56 -5.16 15.03
CA SER A 50 14.02 -3.90 15.61
C SER A 50 13.16 -2.70 15.18
N MET A 51 12.73 -1.89 16.14
CA MET A 51 12.02 -0.62 15.91
C MET A 51 12.56 0.42 16.89
N ARG A 52 13.14 1.49 16.36
CA ARG A 52 13.73 2.58 17.16
C ARG A 52 12.67 3.52 17.75
N ARG A 53 11.55 3.70 17.04
CA ARG A 53 10.43 4.59 17.40
C ARG A 53 10.89 6.02 17.71
N ASP A 54 11.87 6.49 16.94
CA ASP A 54 12.41 7.86 17.02
C ASP A 54 12.16 8.63 15.70
N ALA A 55 12.58 9.90 15.69
CA ALA A 55 12.34 10.78 14.54
C ALA A 55 13.09 10.34 13.27
N GLU A 56 14.20 9.60 13.42
CA GLU A 56 14.97 9.08 12.28
C GLU A 56 14.24 7.93 11.61
N GLU A 57 13.64 7.03 12.41
CA GLU A 57 12.81 5.95 11.87
C GLU A 57 11.56 6.48 11.16
N LEU A 58 10.90 7.50 11.73
CA LEU A 58 9.79 8.19 11.07
C LEU A 58 10.25 8.85 9.75
N ALA A 59 11.37 9.58 9.77
CA ALA A 59 11.90 10.23 8.56
C ALA A 59 12.26 9.19 7.47
N ALA A 60 12.86 8.06 7.85
CA ALA A 60 13.16 6.97 6.94
C ALA A 60 11.89 6.36 6.34
N LEU A 61 10.86 6.13 7.16
CA LEU A 61 9.58 5.61 6.68
C LEU A 61 8.88 6.60 5.75
N ARG A 62 8.90 7.89 6.08
CA ARG A 62 8.37 8.94 5.21
C ARG A 62 9.10 8.98 3.86
N GLY A 63 10.41 8.73 3.86
CA GLY A 63 11.26 8.71 2.67
C GLY A 63 10.99 7.55 1.69
N ILE A 64 10.43 6.42 2.15
CA ILE A 64 10.10 5.31 1.24
C ILE A 64 8.74 5.47 0.55
N ARG A 65 7.82 6.28 1.10
CA ARG A 65 6.45 6.42 0.57
C ARG A 65 6.41 6.83 -0.91
N PRO A 66 7.20 7.82 -1.39
CA PRO A 66 7.18 8.19 -2.81
C PRO A 66 7.68 7.04 -3.71
N ARG A 67 8.64 6.24 -3.22
CA ARG A 67 9.15 5.07 -3.96
C ARG A 67 8.04 4.03 -4.14
N LEU A 68 7.28 3.75 -3.08
CA LEU A 68 6.13 2.84 -3.15
C LEU A 68 5.02 3.41 -4.04
N HIS A 69 4.71 4.71 -3.90
CA HIS A 69 3.67 5.37 -4.70
C HIS A 69 3.94 5.28 -6.20
N ALA A 70 5.22 5.34 -6.62
CA ALA A 70 5.61 5.19 -8.02
C ALA A 70 5.12 3.87 -8.67
N LEU A 71 4.87 2.81 -7.88
CA LEU A 71 4.29 1.56 -8.40
C LEU A 71 2.86 1.78 -8.91
N TRP A 72 2.07 2.64 -8.28
CA TRP A 72 0.73 2.97 -8.78
C TRP A 72 0.72 3.92 -9.98
N GLN A 73 1.87 4.49 -10.34
CA GLN A 73 2.02 5.42 -11.47
C GLN A 73 2.68 4.74 -12.68
N ALA A 74 3.18 3.53 -12.53
CA ALA A 74 3.81 2.75 -13.58
C ALA A 74 2.85 1.71 -14.14
N ASP A 75 3.07 1.31 -15.39
CA ASP A 75 2.48 0.08 -15.92
C ASP A 75 3.26 -1.15 -15.41
N ARG A 76 2.76 -2.35 -15.71
CA ARG A 76 3.37 -3.62 -15.26
C ARG A 76 4.85 -3.72 -15.63
N ALA A 77 5.24 -3.26 -16.82
CA ALA A 77 6.62 -3.31 -17.30
C ALA A 77 7.51 -2.27 -16.59
N GLY A 78 7.01 -1.04 -16.43
CA GLY A 78 7.68 0.05 -15.72
C GLY A 78 7.85 -0.20 -14.22
N ALA A 79 6.99 -1.04 -13.62
CA ALA A 79 7.12 -1.43 -12.22
C ALA A 79 8.32 -2.33 -11.94
N VAL A 80 8.75 -3.15 -12.91
CA VAL A 80 9.86 -4.11 -12.77
C VAL A 80 11.17 -3.46 -12.29
N PRO A 81 11.68 -2.39 -12.94
CA PRO A 81 12.90 -1.73 -12.46
C PRO A 81 12.74 -1.11 -11.08
N LEU A 82 11.55 -0.61 -10.71
CA LEU A 82 11.27 -0.05 -9.38
C LEU A 82 11.36 -1.15 -8.30
N VAL A 83 10.65 -2.26 -8.50
CA VAL A 83 10.67 -3.42 -7.59
C VAL A 83 12.10 -3.95 -7.44
N ASN A 84 12.81 -4.14 -8.55
CA ASN A 84 14.19 -4.64 -8.50
C ASN A 84 15.15 -3.68 -7.80
N ALA A 85 14.95 -2.36 -7.92
CA ALA A 85 15.74 -1.38 -7.19
C ALA A 85 15.46 -1.45 -5.67
N MET A 86 14.19 -1.56 -5.27
CA MET A 86 13.82 -1.73 -3.85
C MET A 86 14.45 -2.98 -3.24
N LEU A 87 14.38 -4.12 -3.94
CA LEU A 87 14.99 -5.38 -3.49
C LEU A 87 16.52 -5.29 -3.40
N ARG A 88 17.18 -4.66 -4.38
CA ARG A 88 18.64 -4.47 -4.38
C ARG A 88 19.10 -3.54 -3.24
N ASP A 89 18.43 -2.40 -3.07
CA ASP A 89 18.78 -1.42 -2.02
C ASP A 89 18.60 -2.02 -0.63
N GLY A 90 17.54 -2.81 -0.44
CA GLY A 90 17.27 -3.53 0.81
C GLY A 90 18.10 -4.79 1.00
N ARG A 91 18.98 -5.14 0.04
CA ARG A 91 19.78 -6.38 0.04
C ARG A 91 18.92 -7.63 0.29
N ALA A 92 17.78 -7.69 -0.38
CA ALA A 92 16.78 -8.72 -0.15
C ALA A 92 17.37 -10.13 -0.33
N LEU A 93 17.26 -10.96 0.70
CA LEU A 93 17.68 -12.36 0.69
C LEU A 93 16.54 -13.23 1.24
N PRO A 94 15.55 -13.60 0.40
CA PRO A 94 14.37 -14.36 0.83
C PRO A 94 14.74 -15.68 1.52
N GLN A 95 14.15 -15.92 2.69
CA GLN A 95 14.24 -17.14 3.48
C GLN A 95 12.82 -17.59 3.83
N LEU A 96 12.55 -18.89 3.70
CA LEU A 96 11.30 -19.50 4.12
C LEU A 96 11.33 -19.74 5.64
N VAL A 97 10.36 -19.19 6.36
CA VAL A 97 10.29 -19.22 7.84
C VAL A 97 8.90 -19.62 8.33
N ILE A 98 8.81 -19.99 9.61
CA ILE A 98 7.54 -20.21 10.32
C ILE A 98 7.68 -19.75 11.78
N HIS A 99 6.95 -18.70 12.16
CA HIS A 99 6.88 -18.19 13.54
C HIS A 99 5.64 -17.30 13.75
N ASP A 100 5.44 -16.87 15.00
CA ASP A 100 4.29 -16.11 15.47
C ASP A 100 2.95 -16.85 15.23
N SER A 101 1.92 -16.12 14.81
CA SER A 101 0.60 -16.65 14.46
C SER A 101 0.45 -16.90 12.95
N TYR A 102 1.56 -16.88 12.22
CA TYR A 102 1.61 -17.08 10.78
C TYR A 102 2.10 -18.50 10.43
N ASP A 103 1.52 -19.08 9.39
CA ASP A 103 2.04 -20.29 8.76
C ASP A 103 3.31 -19.94 7.95
N TRP A 104 3.84 -20.87 7.15
CA TRP A 104 4.98 -20.64 6.26
C TRP A 104 4.88 -19.32 5.49
N HIS A 105 5.87 -18.45 5.67
CA HIS A 105 5.97 -17.15 5.00
C HIS A 105 7.44 -16.79 4.71
N ILE A 106 7.65 -15.71 3.96
CA ILE A 106 8.98 -15.26 3.54
C ILE A 106 9.42 -14.05 4.35
N HIS A 107 10.61 -14.15 4.95
CA HIS A 107 11.39 -12.97 5.32
C HIS A 107 12.48 -12.72 4.28
N ALA A 108 12.65 -11.47 3.87
CA ALA A 108 13.68 -11.11 2.89
C ALA A 108 14.73 -10.13 3.44
N THR A 109 14.67 -9.80 4.74
CA THR A 109 15.60 -8.91 5.44
C THR A 109 15.90 -9.44 6.83
N ASP A 110 17.04 -9.04 7.39
CA ASP A 110 17.41 -9.33 8.78
C ASP A 110 16.48 -8.59 9.78
N GLU A 111 16.22 -9.19 10.95
CA GLU A 111 15.37 -8.61 11.99
C GLU A 111 15.91 -7.27 12.53
N GLY A 112 17.24 -7.07 12.49
CA GLY A 112 17.92 -5.84 12.87
C GLY A 112 17.96 -4.76 11.79
N ALA A 113 17.45 -5.03 10.58
CA ALA A 113 17.38 -4.03 9.53
C ALA A 113 16.40 -2.89 9.90
N PRO A 114 16.64 -1.64 9.45
CA PRO A 114 15.74 -0.53 9.70
C PRO A 114 14.30 -0.85 9.26
N LEU A 115 13.30 -0.43 10.04
CA LEU A 115 11.88 -0.67 9.74
C LEU A 115 11.51 -0.29 8.30
N ALA A 116 11.91 0.89 7.85
CA ALA A 116 11.64 1.35 6.48
C ALA A 116 12.21 0.41 5.41
N THR A 117 13.40 -0.16 5.62
CA THR A 117 14.00 -1.12 4.69
C THR A 117 13.18 -2.41 4.61
N ARG A 118 12.74 -2.92 5.76
CA ARG A 118 11.94 -4.16 5.83
C ARG A 118 10.59 -3.98 5.16
N ILE A 119 9.87 -2.90 5.47
CA ILE A 119 8.60 -2.54 4.82
C ILE A 119 8.77 -2.42 3.30
N LEU A 120 9.82 -1.73 2.85
CA LEU A 120 10.08 -1.54 1.44
C LEU A 120 10.35 -2.88 0.72
N VAL A 121 11.14 -3.76 1.33
CA VAL A 121 11.45 -5.08 0.76
C VAL A 121 10.23 -5.99 0.77
N GLU A 122 9.47 -6.05 1.85
CA GLU A 122 8.23 -6.84 1.94
C GLU A 122 7.20 -6.40 0.90
N ALA A 123 6.99 -5.09 0.74
CA ALA A 123 6.14 -4.55 -0.31
C ALA A 123 6.67 -4.95 -1.70
N ALA A 124 7.98 -4.79 -1.96
CA ALA A 124 8.57 -5.15 -3.23
C ALA A 124 8.41 -6.65 -3.56
N MET A 125 8.59 -7.53 -2.56
CA MET A 125 8.33 -8.97 -2.70
C MET A 125 6.86 -9.25 -3.05
N ALA A 126 5.92 -8.57 -2.41
CA ALA A 126 4.51 -8.71 -2.75
C ALA A 126 4.21 -8.26 -4.19
N PHE A 127 4.86 -7.18 -4.66
CA PHE A 127 4.74 -6.74 -6.05
C PHE A 127 5.40 -7.69 -7.06
N VAL A 128 6.41 -8.49 -6.67
CA VAL A 128 6.91 -9.59 -7.50
C VAL A 128 5.79 -10.58 -7.81
N ASP A 129 4.98 -10.95 -6.82
CA ASP A 129 3.85 -11.87 -7.03
C ASP A 129 2.77 -11.26 -7.91
N VAL A 130 2.41 -9.99 -7.67
CA VAL A 130 1.43 -9.26 -8.51
C VAL A 130 1.88 -9.23 -9.97
N ILE A 131 3.15 -8.90 -10.22
CA ILE A 131 3.71 -8.83 -11.58
C ILE A 131 3.76 -10.22 -12.22
N ARG A 132 4.24 -11.24 -11.51
CA ARG A 132 4.41 -12.60 -12.05
C ARG A 132 3.08 -13.31 -12.29
N SER A 133 2.06 -12.98 -11.51
CA SER A 133 0.72 -13.55 -11.62
C SER A 133 -0.17 -12.85 -12.66
N ASP A 134 0.37 -11.86 -13.38
CA ASP A 134 -0.37 -11.04 -14.36
C ASP A 134 -1.59 -10.33 -13.74
N MET A 135 -1.43 -9.84 -12.51
CA MET A 135 -2.50 -9.21 -11.72
C MET A 135 -2.29 -7.69 -11.54
N TYR A 136 -1.38 -7.08 -12.31
CA TYR A 136 -1.01 -5.68 -12.15
C TYR A 136 -2.17 -4.71 -12.43
N ASP A 137 -3.12 -5.10 -13.28
CA ASP A 137 -4.34 -4.32 -13.54
C ASP A 137 -5.19 -4.07 -12.29
N ARG A 138 -4.90 -4.72 -11.17
CA ARG A 138 -5.57 -4.50 -9.87
C ARG A 138 -4.95 -3.36 -9.06
N VAL A 139 -3.76 -2.90 -9.42
CA VAL A 139 -3.03 -1.80 -8.77
C VAL A 139 -3.52 -0.49 -9.40
N ARG A 140 -4.36 0.27 -8.71
CA ARG A 140 -5.12 1.38 -9.31
C ARG A 140 -5.16 2.62 -8.41
N VAL A 141 -5.36 3.77 -9.05
CA VAL A 141 -5.75 5.04 -8.41
C VAL A 141 -7.28 5.11 -8.38
N CYS A 142 -7.85 5.74 -7.36
CA CYS A 142 -9.30 5.93 -7.22
C CYS A 142 -9.91 6.65 -8.44
N ASP A 143 -11.04 6.15 -8.95
CA ASP A 143 -11.77 6.76 -10.09
C ASP A 143 -12.61 7.99 -9.69
N ALA A 144 -12.66 8.38 -8.41
CA ALA A 144 -13.43 9.56 -8.01
C ALA A 144 -12.69 10.84 -8.43
N ASP A 145 -13.42 11.78 -9.05
CA ASP A 145 -12.86 13.01 -9.65
C ASP A 145 -11.99 13.85 -8.67
N ASP A 146 -12.24 13.72 -7.38
CA ASP A 146 -11.65 14.47 -6.28
C ASP A 146 -10.84 13.57 -5.32
N CYS A 147 -10.38 12.39 -5.77
CA CYS A 147 -9.60 11.48 -4.92
C CYS A 147 -8.40 10.92 -5.68
N ARG A 148 -7.21 11.03 -5.07
CA ARG A 148 -5.95 10.49 -5.61
C ARG A 148 -5.40 9.31 -4.80
N SER A 149 -6.17 8.80 -3.83
CA SER A 149 -5.77 7.62 -3.06
C SER A 149 -5.62 6.40 -3.96
N VAL A 150 -4.64 5.57 -3.63
CA VAL A 150 -4.36 4.32 -4.31
C VAL A 150 -5.09 3.15 -3.66
N TYR A 151 -5.30 2.07 -4.41
CA TYR A 151 -5.83 0.81 -3.91
C TYR A 151 -5.30 -0.39 -4.70
N VAL A 152 -5.44 -1.58 -4.11
CA VAL A 152 -5.35 -2.86 -4.81
C VAL A 152 -6.73 -3.51 -4.80
N ASP A 153 -7.18 -3.98 -5.96
CA ASP A 153 -8.48 -4.62 -6.11
C ASP A 153 -8.45 -6.11 -5.70
N TYR A 154 -8.90 -6.39 -4.49
CA TYR A 154 -9.06 -7.76 -3.95
C TYR A 154 -10.42 -8.40 -4.29
N SER A 155 -11.30 -7.72 -5.04
CA SER A 155 -12.60 -8.25 -5.42
C SER A 155 -12.48 -9.43 -6.38
N LYS A 156 -13.47 -10.33 -6.31
CA LYS A 156 -13.50 -11.57 -7.12
C LYS A 156 -13.41 -11.28 -8.62
N ASN A 157 -14.09 -10.24 -9.10
CA ASN A 157 -14.21 -9.93 -10.52
C ASN A 157 -13.30 -8.79 -10.99
N GLY A 158 -12.49 -8.18 -10.12
CA GLY A 158 -11.59 -7.09 -10.52
C GLY A 158 -12.31 -5.80 -10.94
N SER A 159 -13.54 -5.61 -10.46
CA SER A 159 -14.41 -4.50 -10.86
C SER A 159 -14.44 -3.34 -9.86
N LYS A 160 -13.55 -3.32 -8.86
CA LYS A 160 -13.46 -2.18 -7.94
C LYS A 160 -12.95 -0.97 -8.71
N ARG A 161 -13.55 0.17 -8.41
CA ARG A 161 -13.25 1.47 -9.02
C ARG A 161 -12.79 2.53 -8.03
N TYR A 162 -13.12 2.36 -6.76
CA TYR A 162 -12.97 3.40 -5.75
C TYR A 162 -12.21 2.88 -4.53
N CYS A 163 -11.41 3.74 -3.91
CA CYS A 163 -10.65 3.42 -2.70
C CYS A 163 -11.57 3.25 -1.48
N ASP A 164 -11.09 2.48 -0.50
CA ASP A 164 -11.75 2.38 0.83
C ASP A 164 -11.38 3.58 1.71
N THR A 165 -10.15 4.10 1.59
CA THR A 165 -9.60 5.22 2.36
C THR A 165 -10.55 6.43 2.42
N GLY A 166 -11.04 6.88 1.27
CA GLY A 166 -11.97 8.02 1.19
C GLY A 166 -13.45 7.64 1.23
N ASN A 167 -13.78 6.36 1.47
CA ASN A 167 -15.13 5.80 1.33
C ASN A 167 -15.79 6.18 0.00
N CYS A 168 -14.99 6.19 -1.08
CA CYS A 168 -15.37 6.81 -2.35
C CYS A 168 -16.51 6.04 -3.05
N GLY A 169 -16.62 4.73 -2.83
CA GLY A 169 -17.73 3.93 -3.36
C GLY A 169 -19.10 4.45 -2.89
N ASN A 170 -19.25 4.71 -1.59
CA ASN A 170 -20.49 5.27 -1.05
C ASN A 170 -20.68 6.72 -1.48
N ARG A 171 -19.62 7.54 -1.45
CA ARG A 171 -19.65 8.94 -1.88
C ARG A 171 -20.16 9.09 -3.32
N MET A 172 -19.64 8.30 -4.24
CA MET A 172 -20.04 8.33 -5.65
C MET A 172 -21.46 7.80 -5.87
N ASN A 173 -21.89 6.78 -5.12
CA ASN A 173 -23.27 6.28 -5.17
C ASN A 173 -24.28 7.35 -4.72
N VAL A 174 -23.99 8.06 -3.62
CA VAL A 174 -24.82 9.17 -3.11
C VAL A 174 -24.88 10.31 -4.13
N ASN A 175 -23.75 10.69 -4.73
CA ASN A 175 -23.69 11.72 -5.76
C ASN A 175 -24.53 11.33 -6.99
N ALA A 176 -24.42 10.10 -7.47
CA ALA A 176 -25.21 9.60 -8.59
C ALA A 176 -26.72 9.60 -8.28
N TYR A 177 -27.12 9.19 -7.07
CA TYR A 177 -28.52 9.24 -6.63
C TYR A 177 -29.07 10.67 -6.63
N ARG A 178 -28.32 11.63 -6.06
CA ARG A 178 -28.73 13.06 -6.04
C ARG A 178 -28.89 13.63 -7.45
N ARG A 179 -27.98 13.31 -8.39
CA ARG A 179 -28.07 13.74 -9.80
C ARG A 179 -29.31 13.17 -10.49
N ARG A 180 -29.70 11.92 -10.22
CA ARG A 180 -30.94 11.33 -10.75
C ARG A 180 -32.17 12.04 -10.21
N LYS A 181 -32.24 12.26 -8.89
CA LYS A 181 -33.38 12.95 -8.26
C LYS A 181 -33.56 14.39 -8.77
N ALA A 182 -32.47 15.13 -8.96
CA ALA A 182 -32.52 16.47 -9.53
C ALA A 182 -33.09 16.49 -10.97
N ARG A 183 -32.81 15.45 -11.78
CA ARG A 183 -33.37 15.32 -13.15
C ARG A 183 -34.83 14.89 -13.17
N GLU A 184 -35.30 14.17 -12.15
CA GLU A 184 -36.72 13.79 -12.02
C GLU A 184 -37.60 14.95 -11.53
N SER A 185 -37.00 15.95 -10.87
CA SER A 185 -37.69 17.13 -10.32
C SER A 185 -37.58 18.37 -11.21
N ALA A 186 -36.86 18.28 -12.33
CA ALA A 186 -36.68 19.33 -13.34
C ALA A 186 -37.56 19.03 -14.56
#